data_AF-A0A8T5HAF5-F1
#
_entry.id   AF-A0A8T5HAF5-F1
#
_cell.length_a   1.000
_cell.length_b   1.000
_cell.length_c   1.000
_cell.angle_alpha   90.00
_cell.angle_beta   90.00
_cell.angle_gamma   90.00
#
_symmetry.space_group_name_H-M   'P 1'
#
loop_
_entity.id
_entity.type
_entity.pdbx_description
1 polymer ?
#
loop_
_entity_poly.entity_id
_entity_poly.type
_entity_poly.pdbx_seq_one_letter_code
_entity_poly.pdbx_strand_id
1 'polypeptide(L)'
;MELYKEVRKSIVKKLFKKGCFGKGHMLAIRLHKSLPKQFIPYSKKAIKELTRREIILIKKTKHGMAAYLNMKQLHEIEKIIYEEH
;
A
#
# COMPACT_ATOMS: atom_id res chain seq x y z
N MET A 1 -8.45 -7.99 -14.44
CA MET A 1 -7.42 -6.92 -14.44
C MET A 1 -7.85 -5.71 -13.60
N GLU A 2 -9.14 -5.36 -13.62
CA GLU A 2 -9.74 -4.25 -12.87
C GLU A 2 -9.65 -4.41 -11.33
N LEU A 3 -10.01 -5.58 -10.80
CA LEU A 3 -9.93 -5.87 -9.37
C LEU A 3 -8.52 -5.70 -8.76
N TYR A 4 -7.47 -6.04 -9.53
CA TYR A 4 -6.09 -5.84 -9.08
C TYR A 4 -5.74 -4.36 -8.96
N LYS A 5 -6.20 -3.54 -9.91
CA LYS A 5 -6.03 -2.07 -9.86
C LYS A 5 -6.77 -1.49 -8.64
N GLU A 6 -8.00 -1.94 -8.39
CA GLU A 6 -8.80 -1.53 -7.24
C GLU A 6 -8.12 -1.87 -5.90
N VAL A 7 -7.59 -3.09 -5.77
CA VAL A 7 -6.85 -3.49 -4.55
C VAL A 7 -5.58 -2.66 -4.39
N ARG A 8 -4.84 -2.40 -5.48
CA ARG A 8 -3.65 -1.54 -5.47
C ARG A 8 -3.99 -0.13 -4.99
N LYS A 9 -5.01 0.49 -5.58
CA LYS A 9 -5.52 1.82 -5.24
C LYS A 9 -5.98 1.89 -3.79
N SER A 10 -6.74 0.90 -3.32
CA SER A 10 -7.23 0.82 -1.94
C SER A 10 -6.09 0.77 -0.91
N ILE A 11 -5.04 -0.02 -1.15
CA ILE A 11 -3.87 -0.12 -0.26
C ILE A 11 -3.13 1.23 -0.17
N VAL A 12 -2.84 1.85 -1.31
CA VAL A 12 -2.11 3.13 -1.36
C VAL A 12 -2.96 4.24 -0.72
N LYS A 13 -4.25 4.34 -1.08
CA LYS A 13 -5.19 5.31 -0.50
C LYS A 13 -5.32 5.16 1.02
N LYS A 14 -5.32 3.92 1.53
CA LYS A 14 -5.36 3.64 2.98
C LYS A 14 -4.11 4.16 3.70
N LEU A 15 -2.92 3.90 3.15
CA LEU A 15 -1.66 4.41 3.72
C LEU A 15 -1.61 5.94 3.65
N PHE A 16 -2.06 6.52 2.53
CA PHE A 16 -2.09 7.96 2.30
C PHE A 16 -3.00 8.68 3.30
N LYS A 17 -4.25 8.22 3.43
CA LYS A 17 -5.22 8.76 4.41
C LYS A 17 -4.75 8.67 5.86
N LYS A 18 -3.90 7.69 6.18
CA LYS A 18 -3.34 7.50 7.52
C LYS A 18 -2.00 8.21 7.71
N GLY A 19 -1.55 9.02 6.75
CA GLY A 19 -0.30 9.76 6.83
C GLY A 19 0.91 8.84 7.03
N CYS A 20 0.91 7.65 6.43
CA CYS A 20 1.98 6.67 6.59
C CYS A 20 3.26 7.07 5.82
N PHE A 21 3.77 8.27 6.09
CA PHE A 21 4.98 8.84 5.52
C PHE A 21 5.98 9.15 6.63
N GLY A 22 7.27 9.02 6.35
CA GLY A 22 8.33 9.36 7.30
C GLY A 22 8.22 8.55 8.61
N LYS A 23 7.75 9.20 9.69
CA LYS A 23 7.53 8.58 11.01
C LYS A 23 6.21 7.81 11.10
N GLY A 24 5.21 8.18 10.29
CA GLY A 24 3.91 7.51 10.23
C GLY A 24 4.02 6.17 9.51
N HIS A 25 3.46 5.12 10.10
CA HIS A 25 3.46 3.79 9.49
C HIS A 25 2.27 2.94 9.93
N MET A 26 2.06 1.86 9.20
CA MET A 26 1.08 0.84 9.55
C MET A 26 1.73 -0.53 9.48
N LEU A 27 1.40 -1.43 10.40
CA LEU A 27 1.83 -2.82 10.26
C LEU A 27 1.29 -3.42 8.95
N ALA A 28 2.15 -4.03 8.15
CA ALA A 28 1.82 -4.59 6.85
C ALA A 28 0.66 -5.61 6.92
N ILE A 29 0.58 -6.37 8.02
CA ILE A 29 -0.54 -7.30 8.28
C ILE A 29 -1.90 -6.60 8.33
N ARG A 30 -1.96 -5.32 8.74
CA ARG A 30 -3.21 -4.53 8.79
C ARG A 30 -3.64 -4.03 7.41
N LEU A 31 -2.77 -4.10 6.39
CA LEU A 31 -3.15 -3.80 5.00
C LEU A 31 -4.14 -4.83 4.47
N HIS A 32 -3.97 -6.11 4.86
CA HIS A 32 -4.86 -7.19 4.46
C HIS A 32 -6.19 -7.22 5.23
N LYS A 33 -6.21 -6.73 6.48
CA LYS A 33 -7.37 -6.85 7.39
C LYS A 33 -8.64 -6.13 6.91
N SER A 34 -8.54 -5.14 6.02
CA SER A 34 -9.70 -4.44 5.48
C SER A 34 -10.25 -5.05 4.19
N LEU A 35 -9.70 -6.17 3.75
CA LEU A 35 -10.09 -6.82 2.50
C LEU A 35 -10.80 -8.15 2.78
N PRO A 36 -11.88 -8.46 2.05
CA PRO A 36 -12.45 -9.80 1.99
C PRO A 36 -11.41 -10.88 1.72
N LYS A 37 -11.61 -12.08 2.28
CA LYS A 37 -10.64 -13.19 2.21
C LYS A 37 -10.25 -13.54 0.77
N GLN A 38 -11.20 -13.48 -0.18
CA GLN A 38 -10.93 -13.75 -1.59
C GLN A 38 -9.92 -12.77 -2.23
N PHE A 39 -9.70 -11.59 -1.64
CA PHE A 39 -8.81 -10.56 -2.17
C PHE A 39 -7.41 -10.55 -1.54
N ILE A 40 -7.17 -11.38 -0.52
CA ILE A 40 -5.87 -11.49 0.16
C ILE A 40 -4.73 -11.85 -0.82
N PRO A 41 -4.89 -12.82 -1.75
CA PRO A 41 -3.84 -13.13 -2.72
C PRO A 41 -3.48 -11.94 -3.61
N TYR A 42 -4.49 -11.18 -4.07
CA TYR A 42 -4.31 -9.98 -4.88
C TYR A 42 -3.63 -8.86 -4.09
N SER A 43 -3.98 -8.71 -2.82
CA SER A 43 -3.35 -7.75 -1.91
C SER A 43 -1.86 -8.05 -1.71
N LYS A 44 -1.49 -9.32 -1.49
CA LYS A 44 -0.09 -9.73 -1.38
C LYS A 44 0.68 -9.40 -2.67
N LYS A 45 0.08 -9.70 -3.83
CA LYS A 45 0.67 -9.38 -5.14
C LYS A 45 0.85 -7.87 -5.31
N ALA A 46 -0.16 -7.07 -4.96
CA ALA A 46 -0.12 -5.61 -5.05
C ALA A 46 0.96 -5.02 -4.11
N ILE A 47 1.05 -5.48 -2.86
CA ILE A 47 2.09 -5.01 -1.93
C ILE A 47 3.49 -5.34 -2.46
N LYS A 48 3.70 -6.57 -2.96
CA LYS A 48 5.00 -6.97 -3.53
C LYS A 48 5.38 -6.08 -4.71
N GLU A 49 4.43 -5.79 -5.58
CA GLU A 49 4.63 -4.96 -6.77
C GLU A 49 4.88 -3.48 -6.41
N LEU A 50 4.09 -2.92 -5.51
CA LEU A 50 4.28 -1.56 -4.98
C LEU A 50 5.62 -1.41 -4.23
N THR A 51 6.09 -2.47 -3.56
CA THR A 51 7.41 -2.49 -2.91
C THR A 51 8.53 -2.54 -3.94
N ARG A 52 8.36 -3.33 -5.00
CA ARG A 52 9.33 -3.41 -6.11
C ARG A 52 9.49 -2.06 -6.84
N ARG A 53 8.40 -1.30 -6.98
CA ARG A 53 8.42 0.07 -7.53
C ARG A 53 8.83 1.15 -6.53
N GLU A 54 9.24 0.76 -5.33
CA GLU A 54 9.60 1.68 -4.24
C GLU A 54 8.48 2.66 -3.84
N ILE A 55 7.22 2.37 -4.17
CA ILE A 55 6.05 3.18 -3.76
C ILE A 55 5.75 2.92 -2.29
N ILE A 56 5.81 1.65 -1.88
CA ILE A 56 5.72 1.23 -0.48
C ILE A 56 7.10 0.79 -0.01
N LEU A 57 7.51 1.27 1.16
CA LEU A 57 8.68 0.78 1.87
C LEU A 57 8.22 -0.13 3.01
N ILE A 58 8.84 -1.30 3.14
CA ILE A 58 8.61 -2.21 4.25
C ILE A 58 9.86 -2.25 5.12
N LYS A 59 9.72 -1.94 6.41
CA LYS A 59 10.82 -1.98 7.38
C LYS A 59 10.44 -2.82 8.60
N LYS A 60 11.41 -3.56 9.15
CA LYS A 60 11.22 -4.32 10.38
C LYS A 60 11.18 -3.35 11.58
N THR A 61 10.23 -3.55 12.47
CA THR A 61 10.09 -2.83 13.75
C THR A 61 9.95 -3.84 14.89
N LYS A 62 10.01 -3.37 16.14
CA LYS A 62 9.77 -4.19 17.35
C LYS A 62 8.39 -4.88 17.32
N HIS A 63 7.41 -4.29 16.64
CA HIS A 63 6.03 -4.81 16.56
C HIS A 63 5.73 -5.55 15.25
N GLY A 64 6.75 -5.80 14.41
CA GLY A 64 6.62 -6.50 13.13
C GLY A 64 6.97 -5.63 11.92
N MET A 65 6.49 -6.04 10.74
CA MET A 65 6.77 -5.35 9.47
C MET A 65 5.90 -4.10 9.35
N ALA A 66 6.52 -2.93 9.29
CA ALA A 66 5.87 -1.64 9.09
C ALA A 66 5.92 -1.23 7.61
N ALA A 67 4.79 -0.74 7.10
CA ALA A 67 4.61 -0.23 5.76
C ALA A 67 4.50 1.30 5.78
N TYR A 68 5.24 1.92 4.87
CA TYR A 68 5.34 3.36 4.65
C TYR A 68 5.11 3.65 3.18
N LEU A 69 4.59 4.82 2.85
CA LEU A 69 4.67 5.38 1.51
C LEU A 69 6.00 6.11 1.34
N ASN A 70 6.58 5.96 0.15
CA ASN A 70 7.79 6.66 -0.22
C ASN A 70 7.46 8.05 -0.77
N MET A 71 7.84 9.11 -0.03
CA MET A 71 7.61 10.48 -0.49
C MET A 71 8.35 10.82 -1.79
N LYS A 72 9.44 10.10 -2.13
CA LYS A 72 10.12 10.27 -3.43
C LYS A 72 9.26 9.80 -4.61
N GLN A 73 8.20 9.03 -4.34
CA GLN A 73 7.27 8.50 -5.34
C GLN A 73 5.89 9.18 -5.21
N LEU A 74 5.82 10.41 -4.67
CA LEU A 74 4.55 11.11 -4.45
C LEU A 74 3.71 11.23 -5.73
N HIS A 75 4.34 11.58 -6.86
CA HIS A 75 3.67 11.65 -8.17
C HIS A 75 2.99 10.33 -8.57
N GLU A 76 3.70 9.20 -8.41
CA GLU A 76 3.15 7.88 -8.73
C GLU A 76 2.07 7.45 -7.73
N ILE A 77 2.20 7.84 -6.46
CA ILE A 77 1.18 7.64 -5.43
C ILE A 77 -0.10 8.38 -5.81
N GLU A 78 0.02 9.64 -6.21
CA GLU A 78 -1.12 10.46 -6.63
C GLU A 78 -1.78 9.90 -7.88
N LYS A 79 -1.01 9.49 -8.89
CA LYS A 79 -1.56 8.77 -10.05
C LYS A 79 -2.37 7.55 -9.65
N ILE A 80 -1.86 6.72 -8.76
CA ILE A 80 -2.59 5.53 -8.28
C ILE A 80 -3.92 5.89 -7.60
N ILE A 81 -3.96 7.02 -6.87
CA ILE A 81 -5.13 7.45 -6.11
C ILE A 81 -6.15 8.19 -6.98
N TYR A 82 -5.68 9.04 -7.89
CA TYR A 82 -6.47 10.07 -8.57
C TYR A 82 -6.58 9.89 -10.08
N GLU A 83 -5.73 9.10 -10.75
CA GLU A 83 -6.03 8.76 -12.15
C GLU A 83 -7.31 7.91 -12.17
N GLU A 84 -8.36 8.56 -12.70
CA GLU A 84 -9.63 7.96 -13.09
C GLU A 84 -9.40 7.15 -14.37
N HIS A 85 -9.95 5.93 -14.37
CA HIS A 85 -10.32 5.22 -15.58
C HIS A 85 -11.81 4.95 -15.48
#